data_AF-A0A2S8FR02-F1
#
_entry.id   AF-A0A2S8FR02-F1
#
_cell.length_a   1.000
_cell.length_b   1.000
_cell.length_c   1.000
_cell.angle_alpha   90.00
_cell.angle_beta   90.00
_cell.angle_gamma   90.00
#
_symmetry.space_group_name_H-M   'P 1'
#
loop_
_entity.id
_entity.type
_entity.pdbx_description
1 polymer ?
#
loop_
_entity_poly.entity_id
_entity_poly.type
_entity_poly.pdbx_seq_one_letter_code
_entity_poly.pdbx_strand_id
1 'polypeptide(L)'
;MPFQHDSSQQFIRIPLRRIEQRYGKDNHDNAGDDMVCCLRQVSKADAKYSFSFSTDHPNPWYHTLDFTFEGINETEYMKLIKLLSTHGLTED
;
A
#
# COMPACT_ATOMS: atom_id res chain seq x y z
N MET A 1 -23.12 14.51 18.62
CA MET A 1 -22.20 14.76 17.50
C MET A 1 -21.84 13.39 16.92
N PRO A 2 -22.42 12.93 15.80
CA PRO A 2 -21.94 11.70 15.19
C PRO A 2 -20.63 12.01 14.48
N PHE A 3 -19.55 11.35 14.89
CA PHE A 3 -18.29 11.36 14.18
C PHE A 3 -18.53 10.69 12.82
N GLN A 4 -18.49 11.45 11.73
CA GLN A 4 -18.42 10.88 10.40
C GLN A 4 -17.11 10.09 10.32
N HIS A 5 -17.19 8.77 10.41
CA HIS A 5 -16.12 7.91 9.93
C HIS A 5 -16.16 8.01 8.41
N ASP A 6 -15.19 8.72 7.84
CA ASP A 6 -14.86 8.59 6.43
C ASP A 6 -14.41 7.14 6.22
N SER A 7 -15.39 6.27 5.96
CA SER A 7 -15.24 4.83 5.78
C SER A 7 -14.95 4.54 4.30
N SER A 8 -14.25 5.47 3.65
CA SER A 8 -13.91 5.37 2.24
C SER A 8 -12.68 4.48 2.16
N GLN A 9 -12.88 3.23 1.75
CA GLN A 9 -11.81 2.30 1.45
C GLN A 9 -10.89 2.89 0.37
N GLN A 10 -9.60 2.96 0.66
CA GLN A 10 -8.56 3.48 -0.23
C GLN A 10 -7.65 2.32 -0.64
N PHE A 11 -7.06 2.43 -1.84
CA PHE A 11 -6.10 1.43 -2.32
C PHE A 11 -4.95 2.08 -3.08
N ILE A 12 -3.79 1.43 -2.98
CA ILE A 12 -2.57 1.77 -3.72
C ILE A 12 -2.15 0.53 -4.51
N ARG A 13 -1.94 0.67 -5.81
CA ARG A 13 -1.43 -0.40 -6.66
C ARG A 13 0.06 -0.28 -6.83
N ILE A 14 0.78 -1.32 -6.41
CA ILE A 14 2.24 -1.38 -6.52
C ILE A 14 2.62 -2.42 -7.57
N PRO A 15 3.30 -2.05 -8.67
CA PRO A 15 3.76 -3.03 -9.66
C PRO A 15 4.70 -4.07 -9.05
N LEU A 16 4.44 -5.36 -9.28
CA LEU A 16 5.29 -6.44 -8.73
C LEU A 16 6.75 -6.30 -9.18
N ARG A 17 6.99 -5.86 -10.41
CA ARG A 17 8.34 -5.55 -10.92
C ARG A 17 9.13 -4.58 -10.03
N ARG A 18 8.48 -3.62 -9.39
CA ARG A 18 9.14 -2.68 -8.46
C ARG A 18 9.48 -3.35 -7.15
N ILE A 19 8.56 -4.19 -6.66
CA ILE A 19 8.80 -5.00 -5.46
C ILE A 19 10.02 -5.91 -5.69
N GLU A 20 10.04 -6.65 -6.80
CA GLU A 20 11.15 -7.53 -7.14
C GLU A 20 12.48 -6.77 -7.31
N GLN A 21 12.45 -5.59 -7.92
CA GLN A 21 13.63 -4.74 -8.07
C GLN A 21 14.18 -4.27 -6.72
N ARG A 22 13.31 -4.00 -5.74
CA ARG A 22 13.71 -3.41 -4.45
C ARG A 22 14.04 -4.44 -3.37
N TYR A 23 13.25 -5.52 -3.30
CA TYR A 23 13.30 -6.53 -2.24
C TYR A 23 13.88 -7.86 -2.72
N GLY A 24 14.10 -8.01 -4.04
CA GLY A 24 14.49 -9.28 -4.66
C GLY A 24 13.28 -10.05 -5.17
N LYS A 25 13.54 -10.98 -6.10
CA LYS A 25 12.51 -11.81 -6.73
C LYS A 25 11.71 -12.58 -5.69
N ASP A 26 10.38 -12.63 -5.88
CA ASP A 26 9.41 -13.34 -5.02
C ASP A 26 9.38 -12.86 -3.55
N ASN A 27 10.05 -11.75 -3.21
CA ASN A 27 10.10 -11.22 -1.84
C ASN A 27 8.97 -10.23 -1.55
N HIS A 28 7.73 -10.68 -1.71
CA HIS A 28 6.54 -9.86 -1.48
C HIS A 28 6.24 -9.63 0.00
N ASP A 29 6.69 -10.53 0.87
CA ASP A 29 6.44 -10.49 2.32
C ASP A 29 7.14 -9.28 2.96
N ASN A 30 8.44 -9.09 2.68
CA ASN A 30 9.18 -7.92 3.15
C ASN A 30 8.59 -6.60 2.64
N ALA A 31 8.08 -6.60 1.40
CA ALA A 31 7.42 -5.42 0.86
C ALA A 31 6.09 -5.14 1.57
N GLY A 32 5.31 -6.18 1.89
CA GLY A 32 4.10 -6.08 2.69
C GLY A 32 4.37 -5.55 4.10
N ASP A 33 5.41 -6.05 4.77
CA ASP A 33 5.83 -5.58 6.09
C ASP A 33 6.18 -4.09 6.09
N ASP A 34 6.95 -3.63 5.10
CA ASP A 34 7.29 -2.21 4.94
C ASP A 34 6.04 -1.37 4.65
N MET A 35 5.09 -1.86 3.84
CA MET A 35 3.81 -1.16 3.58
C MET A 35 2.97 -1.02 4.85
N VAL A 36 2.86 -2.09 5.66
CA VAL A 36 2.15 -2.05 6.95
C VAL A 36 2.87 -1.14 7.94
N CYS A 37 4.20 -1.18 7.98
CA CYS A 37 5.00 -0.29 8.80
C CYS A 37 4.74 1.18 8.45
N CYS A 38 4.75 1.52 7.15
CA CYS A 38 4.43 2.88 6.67
C CYS A 38 3.00 3.28 7.05
N LEU A 39 2.02 2.39 6.88
CA LEU A 39 0.63 2.66 7.27
C LEU A 39 0.52 2.96 8.76
N ARG A 40 1.17 2.16 9.62
CA ARG A 40 1.16 2.34 11.08
C ARG A 40 1.87 3.61 11.54
N GLN A 41 2.83 4.13 10.76
CA GLN A 41 3.49 5.40 11.07
C GLN A 41 2.57 6.60 10.87
N VAL A 42 1.62 6.51 9.94
CA VAL A 42 0.71 7.62 9.62
C VAL A 42 -0.67 7.46 10.25
N SER A 43 -1.10 6.24 10.53
CA SER A 43 -2.42 5.94 11.07
C SER A 43 -2.40 5.69 12.58
N LYS A 44 -3.56 5.85 13.21
CA LYS A 44 -3.78 5.35 14.56
C LYS A 44 -3.89 3.81 14.52
N ALA A 45 -3.65 3.16 15.65
CA ALA A 45 -3.47 1.71 15.78
C ALA A 45 -4.57 0.79 15.19
N ASP A 46 -5.72 1.35 14.78
CA ASP A 46 -6.90 0.61 14.30
C ASP A 46 -7.12 0.66 12.78
N ALA A 47 -6.16 1.12 11.98
CA ALA A 47 -6.31 1.08 10.52
C ALA A 47 -6.43 -0.37 10.02
N LYS A 48 -7.53 -0.66 9.33
CA LYS A 48 -7.74 -1.96 8.69
C LYS A 48 -7.00 -1.97 7.36
N TYR A 49 -6.42 -3.10 7.00
CA TYR A 49 -5.74 -3.27 5.73
C TYR A 49 -5.87 -4.68 5.20
N SER A 50 -5.67 -4.82 3.89
CA SER A 50 -5.60 -6.10 3.19
C SER A 50 -4.68 -5.99 1.97
N PHE A 51 -4.17 -7.13 1.54
CA PHE A 51 -3.35 -7.28 0.34
C PHE A 51 -4.04 -8.21 -0.63
N SER A 52 -4.00 -7.86 -1.91
CA SER A 52 -4.47 -8.71 -2.99
C SER A 52 -3.54 -8.60 -4.19
N PHE A 53 -3.28 -9.72 -4.87
CA PHE A 53 -2.55 -9.71 -6.13
C PHE A 53 -3.52 -9.52 -7.28
N SER A 54 -3.26 -8.56 -8.16
CA SER A 54 -3.95 -8.45 -9.45
C SER A 54 -3.05 -9.04 -10.53
N THR A 55 -3.36 -10.27 -10.93
CA THR A 55 -2.60 -11.05 -11.92
C THR A 55 -3.44 -11.44 -13.13
N ASP A 56 -4.58 -10.79 -13.34
CA ASP A 56 -5.52 -11.11 -14.42
C ASP A 56 -4.92 -10.86 -15.82
N HIS A 57 -3.96 -9.95 -15.91
CA HIS A 57 -3.29 -9.65 -17.17
C HIS A 57 -2.28 -10.76 -17.53
N PRO A 58 -2.24 -11.25 -18.78
CA PRO A 58 -1.35 -12.36 -19.17
C PRO A 58 0.14 -12.01 -19.11
N ASN A 59 0.49 -10.73 -19.26
CA ASN A 59 1.87 -10.25 -19.13
C ASN A 59 2.17 -9.84 -17.66
N PRO A 60 3.13 -10.49 -16.98
CA PRO A 60 3.52 -10.21 -15.59
C PRO A 60 3.97 -8.78 -15.31
N TRP A 61 4.39 -8.05 -16.35
CA TRP A 61 4.75 -6.64 -16.23
C TRP A 61 3.62 -5.77 -15.65
N TYR A 62 2.37 -6.18 -15.88
CA TYR A 62 1.18 -5.48 -15.41
C TYR A 62 0.63 -6.04 -14.10
N HIS A 63 1.28 -7.04 -13.50
CA HIS A 63 0.85 -7.57 -12.21
C HIS A 63 1.15 -6.58 -11.11
N THR A 64 0.20 -6.43 -10.19
CA THR A 64 0.31 -5.51 -9.05
C THR A 64 0.00 -6.22 -7.74
N LEU A 65 0.61 -5.72 -6.67
CA LEU A 65 0.15 -5.91 -5.31
C LEU A 65 -0.74 -4.70 -4.95
N ASP A 66 -2.02 -4.97 -4.77
CA ASP A 66 -3.02 -3.98 -4.40
C ASP A 66 -3.08 -3.94 -2.87
N PHE A 67 -2.64 -2.83 -2.29
CA PHE A 67 -2.67 -2.56 -0.86
C PHE A 67 -3.88 -1.71 -0.54
N THR A 68 -4.86 -2.33 0.12
CA THR A 68 -6.13 -1.69 0.47
C THR A 68 -6.18 -1.39 1.96
N PHE A 69 -6.63 -0.21 2.33
CA PHE A 69 -6.71 0.22 3.73
C PHE A 69 -7.86 1.19 4.00
N GLU A 70 -8.26 1.26 5.26
CA GLU A 70 -9.37 2.06 5.75
C GLU A 70 -9.00 2.79 7.05
N GLY A 71 -9.67 3.91 7.31
CA GLY A 71 -9.54 4.64 8.57
C GLY A 71 -8.42 5.66 8.62
N ILE A 72 -7.95 6.13 7.47
CA ILE A 72 -7.00 7.25 7.36
C ILE A 72 -7.61 8.42 6.58
N ASN A 73 -7.25 9.65 6.94
CA ASN A 73 -7.68 10.86 6.25
C ASN A 73 -6.73 11.24 5.10
N GLU A 74 -7.11 12.23 4.28
CA GLU A 74 -6.31 12.68 3.13
C GLU A 74 -4.89 13.12 3.50
N THR A 75 -4.69 13.77 4.65
CA THR A 75 -3.34 14.19 5.09
C THR A 75 -2.47 12.99 5.45
N GLU A 76 -3.06 11.97 6.06
CA GLU A 76 -2.37 10.71 6.39
C GLU A 76 -2.07 9.90 5.12
N TYR A 77 -3.00 9.87 4.16
CA TYR A 77 -2.82 9.26 2.85
C TYR A 77 -1.64 9.88 2.09
N MET A 78 -1.55 11.21 2.04
CA MET A 78 -0.44 11.89 1.36
C MET A 78 0.91 11.60 2.03
N LYS A 79 0.94 11.46 3.36
CA LYS A 79 2.14 11.04 4.09
C LYS A 79 2.49 9.58 3.78
N LEU A 80 1.50 8.70 3.69
CA LEU A 80 1.70 7.29 3.34
C LEU A 80 2.34 7.16 1.96
N ILE A 81 1.80 7.85 0.95
CA ILE A 81 2.36 7.86 -0.41
C ILE A 81 3.83 8.29 -0.38
N LYS A 82 4.14 9.37 0.33
CA LYS A 82 5.53 9.86 0.45
C LYS A 82 6.46 8.85 1.12
N LEU A 83 6.00 8.15 2.16
CA LEU A 83 6.77 7.09 2.81
C LEU A 83 7.00 5.92 1.84
N LEU A 84 5.95 5.45 1.17
CA LEU A 84 6.07 4.37 0.19
C LEU A 84 7.00 4.72 -0.99
N SER A 85 7.00 5.97 -1.46
CA SER A 85 7.94 6.44 -2.49
C SER A 85 9.38 6.44 -1.96
N THR A 86 9.60 6.77 -0.69
CA THR A 86 10.93 6.67 -0.05
C THR A 86 11.43 5.22 0.01
N HIS A 87 10.53 4.25 0.16
CA HIS A 87 10.86 2.81 0.08
C HIS A 87 11.01 2.30 -1.37
N GLY A 88 10.73 3.12 -2.39
CA GLY A 88 10.79 2.76 -3.82
C GLY A 88 9.56 1.99 -4.31
N LEU A 89 8.48 1.97 -3.54
CA LEU A 89 7.26 1.21 -3.85
C LEU A 89 6.30 1.99 -4.78
N THR A 90 6.31 3.31 -4.73
CA THR A 90 5.47 4.20 -5.55
C THR A 90 6.31 5.22 -6.33
N GLU A 91 5.71 5.91 -7.30
CA GLU A 91 6.31 7.07 -7.97
C GLU A 91 6.18 8.31 -7.07
N ASP A 92 7.16 9.22 -7.12
CA ASP A 92 7.16 10.50 -6.39
C ASP A 92 6.16 11.49 -7.00
#